data_AF-A0A925BAK0-F1
#
_entry.id   AF-A0A925BAK0-F1
#
_cell.length_a   1.000
_cell.length_b   1.000
_cell.length_c   1.000
_cell.angle_alpha   90.00
_cell.angle_beta   90.00
_cell.angle_gamma   90.00
#
_symmetry.space_group_name_H-M   'P 1'
#
loop_
_entity.id
_entity.type
_entity.pdbx_description
1 polymer ?
#
loop_
_entity_poly.entity_id
_entity_poly.type
_entity_poly.pdbx_seq_one_letter_code
_entity_poly.pdbx_strand_id
1 'polypeptide(L)'
;MTFIEGEMTRVVELQAKSYALLRWVGDGPGQSTLDFGVSHDTLTLTEAAAEWTRRNAHNLPKETRAEDTDQPAFAALFASYLTTSYTLLETPNLQYRSRTGCYCTFCARLRSASLLKVRQPDKKAQGRAREMKQLYVSGLATETGAPLAYAALAGILDDPGLAMPLSYATYGRELLRRSQFASQGEGILVLWREISWEKGKLRKGFTLSADAMLQSEAAIIEAITTTRQGKRI
;
A
#
# COMPACT_ATOMS: atom_id res chain seq x y z
N MET A 1 16.75 -6.77 -3.88
CA MET A 1 15.58 -6.73 -2.98
C MET A 1 15.90 -6.06 -1.67
N THR A 2 17.17 -5.87 -1.32
CA THR A 2 17.56 -4.91 -0.28
C THR A 2 17.01 -3.52 -0.58
N PHE A 3 16.62 -2.81 0.48
CA PHE A 3 16.08 -1.46 0.39
C PHE A 3 17.18 -0.43 0.13
N ILE A 4 16.85 0.53 -0.73
CA ILE A 4 17.63 1.75 -0.91
C ILE A 4 16.95 2.84 -0.09
N GLU A 5 17.67 3.44 0.86
CA GLU A 5 17.11 4.41 1.82
C GLU A 5 16.35 5.55 1.12
N GLY A 6 16.95 6.20 0.13
CA GLY A 6 16.31 7.29 -0.60
C GLY A 6 15.03 6.87 -1.34
N GLU A 7 14.98 5.64 -1.86
CA GLU A 7 13.77 5.10 -2.51
C GLU A 7 12.67 4.84 -1.49
N MET A 8 13.02 4.28 -0.33
CA MET A 8 12.07 3.99 0.75
C MET A 8 11.50 5.26 1.37
N THR A 9 12.33 6.27 1.61
CA THR A 9 11.87 7.58 2.11
C THR A 9 10.89 8.19 1.12
N ARG A 10 11.24 8.27 -0.17
CA ARG A 10 10.38 8.78 -1.22
C ARG A 10 9.04 8.03 -1.28
N VAL A 11 9.03 6.69 -1.26
CA VAL A 11 7.78 5.92 -1.38
C VAL A 11 6.87 6.07 -0.15
N VAL A 12 7.44 6.19 1.05
CA VAL A 12 6.68 6.44 2.29
C VAL A 12 6.05 7.83 2.26
N GLU A 13 6.76 8.85 1.78
CA GLU A 13 6.21 10.20 1.61
C GLU A 13 5.05 10.22 0.60
N LEU A 14 5.23 9.59 -0.57
CA LEU A 14 4.17 9.50 -1.59
C LEU A 14 2.96 8.70 -1.09
N GLN A 15 3.18 7.67 -0.27
CA GLN A 15 2.11 6.93 0.40
C GLN A 15 1.32 7.83 1.34
N ALA A 16 2.00 8.64 2.16
CA ALA A 16 1.34 9.57 3.07
C ALA A 16 0.52 10.62 2.32
N LYS A 17 1.09 11.25 1.28
CA LYS A 17 0.41 12.23 0.43
C LYS A 17 -0.81 11.65 -0.28
N SER A 18 -0.67 10.46 -0.87
CA SER A 18 -1.77 9.81 -1.61
C SER A 18 -2.88 9.32 -0.68
N TYR A 19 -2.56 8.89 0.53
CA TYR A 19 -3.57 8.60 1.55
C TYR A 19 -4.30 9.85 2.03
N ALA A 20 -3.57 10.94 2.27
CA ALA A 20 -4.16 12.23 2.64
C ALA A 20 -5.12 12.74 1.55
N LEU A 21 -4.76 12.58 0.27
CA LEU A 21 -5.65 12.87 -0.85
C LEU A 21 -6.94 12.04 -0.78
N LEU A 22 -6.83 10.73 -0.56
CA LEU A 22 -8.00 9.86 -0.45
C LEU A 22 -8.95 10.28 0.67
N ARG A 23 -8.39 10.63 1.84
CA ARG A 23 -9.14 11.14 2.98
C ARG A 23 -9.87 12.42 2.62
N TRP A 24 -9.16 13.39 2.05
CA TRP A 24 -9.72 14.68 1.65
C TRP A 24 -10.88 14.52 0.64
N VAL A 25 -10.73 13.63 -0.36
CA VAL A 25 -11.82 13.37 -1.32
C VAL A 25 -13.02 12.69 -0.66
N GLY A 26 -12.76 11.80 0.31
CA GLY A 26 -13.80 11.11 1.09
C GLY A 26 -14.59 12.01 2.03
N ASP A 27 -13.95 13.04 2.59
CA ASP A 27 -14.56 13.94 3.58
C ASP A 27 -15.55 14.94 2.93
N GLY A 28 -15.55 15.09 1.60
CA GLY A 28 -16.57 15.82 0.84
C GLY A 28 -16.36 17.30 0.48
N PRO A 29 -15.54 18.14 1.18
CA PRO A 29 -15.50 19.58 0.89
C PRO A 29 -14.87 19.91 -0.47
N GLY A 30 -14.13 18.98 -1.08
CA GLY A 30 -13.52 19.16 -2.40
C GLY A 30 -14.40 18.77 -3.59
N GLN A 31 -15.49 18.03 -3.41
CA GLN A 31 -16.14 17.36 -4.55
C GLN A 31 -16.79 18.32 -5.56
N SER A 32 -17.19 19.52 -5.14
CA SER A 32 -17.79 20.53 -6.03
C SER A 32 -16.79 21.25 -6.93
N THR A 33 -15.49 21.21 -6.60
CA THR A 33 -14.42 21.89 -7.35
C THR A 33 -13.61 20.94 -8.24
N LEU A 34 -13.86 19.63 -8.14
CA LEU A 34 -13.12 18.61 -8.88
C LEU A 34 -13.77 18.35 -10.23
N ASP A 35 -12.94 18.38 -11.27
CA ASP A 35 -13.36 18.08 -12.63
C ASP A 35 -13.34 16.56 -12.90
N PHE A 36 -14.45 16.06 -13.44
CA PHE A 36 -14.66 14.69 -13.90
C PHE A 36 -15.09 14.66 -15.39
N GLY A 37 -14.88 15.76 -16.12
CA GLY A 37 -15.32 16.10 -17.49
C GLY A 37 -14.77 15.27 -18.65
N VAL A 38 -13.95 14.26 -18.40
CA VAL A 38 -13.23 13.53 -19.45
C VAL A 38 -13.48 12.05 -19.30
N SER A 39 -13.89 11.40 -20.40
CA SER A 39 -13.98 9.94 -20.47
C SER A 39 -12.59 9.33 -20.35
N HIS A 40 -12.50 8.29 -19.51
CA HIS A 40 -11.29 7.48 -19.31
C HIS A 40 -11.53 6.04 -19.74
N ASP A 41 -12.47 5.80 -20.66
CA ASP A 41 -12.94 4.45 -20.99
C ASP A 41 -11.84 3.56 -21.60
N THR A 42 -10.78 4.16 -22.14
CA THR A 42 -9.60 3.46 -22.69
C THR A 42 -8.39 3.47 -21.76
N LEU A 43 -8.46 4.15 -20.60
CA LEU A 43 -7.35 4.25 -19.67
C LEU A 43 -7.40 3.15 -18.62
N THR A 44 -6.22 2.67 -18.23
CA THR A 44 -6.06 1.88 -17.01
C THR A 44 -6.41 2.71 -15.76
N LEU A 45 -6.62 2.04 -14.64
CA LEU A 45 -6.96 2.72 -13.37
C LEU A 45 -5.89 3.73 -12.94
N THR A 46 -4.62 3.42 -13.17
CA THR A 46 -3.48 4.28 -12.82
C THR A 46 -3.33 5.46 -13.77
N GLU A 47 -3.56 5.26 -15.06
CA GLU A 47 -3.57 6.35 -16.05
C GLU A 47 -4.72 7.32 -15.79
N ALA A 48 -5.92 6.80 -15.50
CA ALA A 48 -7.07 7.62 -15.12
C ALA A 48 -6.78 8.42 -13.82
N ALA A 49 -6.13 7.79 -12.84
CA ALA A 49 -5.71 8.46 -11.62
C ALA A 49 -4.66 9.55 -11.88
N ALA A 50 -3.64 9.28 -12.70
CA ALA A 50 -2.57 10.22 -13.03
C ALA A 50 -3.12 11.44 -13.80
N GLU A 51 -3.98 11.19 -14.77
CA GLU A 51 -4.67 12.22 -15.53
C GLU A 51 -5.57 13.09 -14.64
N TRP A 52 -6.38 12.46 -13.79
CA TRP A 52 -7.29 13.17 -12.88
C TRP A 52 -6.52 14.04 -11.87
N THR A 53 -5.47 13.50 -11.26
CA THR A 53 -4.65 14.19 -10.26
C THR A 53 -3.91 15.38 -10.88
N ARG A 54 -3.36 15.24 -12.09
CA ARG A 54 -2.67 16.33 -12.81
C ARG A 54 -3.63 17.47 -13.14
N ARG A 55 -4.79 17.15 -13.69
CA ARG A 55 -5.80 18.15 -14.05
C ARG A 55 -6.33 18.93 -12.86
N ASN A 56 -6.53 18.24 -11.74
CA ASN A 56 -7.05 18.84 -10.53
C ASN A 56 -5.95 19.45 -9.65
N ALA A 57 -4.67 19.42 -10.03
CA ALA A 57 -3.54 19.77 -9.16
C ALA A 57 -3.69 21.13 -8.46
N HIS A 58 -4.21 22.15 -9.15
CA HIS A 58 -4.45 23.47 -8.57
C HIS A 58 -5.58 23.49 -7.52
N ASN A 59 -6.54 22.58 -7.63
CA ASN A 59 -7.69 22.44 -6.72
C ASN A 59 -7.41 21.46 -5.56
N LEU A 60 -6.33 20.68 -5.61
CA LEU A 60 -5.94 19.78 -4.52
C LEU A 60 -5.23 20.56 -3.39
N PRO A 61 -5.37 20.15 -2.11
CA PRO A 61 -4.57 20.69 -1.01
C PRO A 61 -3.06 20.54 -1.29
N LYS A 62 -2.26 21.55 -0.92
CA LYS A 62 -0.83 21.63 -1.28
C LYS A 62 -0.06 20.41 -0.79
N GLU A 63 -0.36 19.96 0.42
CA GLU A 63 0.24 18.81 1.10
C GLU A 63 -0.05 17.47 0.41
N THR A 64 -1.09 17.38 -0.43
CA THR A 64 -1.45 16.15 -1.15
C THR A 64 -0.90 16.09 -2.57
N ARG A 65 -0.19 17.14 -3.02
CA ARG A 65 0.37 17.21 -4.38
C ARG A 65 1.70 16.47 -4.46
N ALA A 66 1.88 15.70 -5.53
CA ALA A 66 3.17 15.13 -5.89
C ALA A 66 3.90 16.05 -6.87
N GLU A 67 5.23 15.92 -6.91
CA GLU A 67 6.05 16.51 -7.96
C GLU A 67 5.80 15.78 -9.29
N ASP A 68 6.04 16.46 -10.42
CA ASP A 68 5.80 15.88 -11.75
C ASP A 68 6.56 14.56 -11.96
N THR A 69 7.79 14.46 -11.44
CA THR A 69 8.61 13.24 -11.51
C THR A 69 8.07 12.07 -10.67
N ASP A 70 7.22 12.37 -9.69
CA ASP A 70 6.61 11.39 -8.79
C ASP A 70 5.19 11.01 -9.19
N GLN A 71 4.62 11.72 -10.17
CA GLN A 71 3.23 11.57 -10.57
C GLN A 71 2.82 10.12 -10.90
N PRO A 72 3.62 9.32 -11.64
CA PRO A 72 3.27 7.93 -11.90
C PRO A 72 3.15 7.09 -10.61
N ALA A 73 4.13 7.24 -9.70
CA ALA A 73 4.19 6.51 -8.44
C ALA A 73 3.06 6.93 -7.49
N PHE A 74 2.82 8.24 -7.40
CA PHE A 74 1.73 8.81 -6.64
C PHE A 74 0.36 8.31 -7.11
N ALA A 75 0.10 8.35 -8.42
CA ALA A 75 -1.14 7.90 -9.02
C ALA A 75 -1.37 6.40 -8.80
N ALA A 76 -0.32 5.59 -8.92
CA ALA A 76 -0.37 4.16 -8.63
C ALA A 76 -0.74 3.87 -7.17
N LEU A 77 -0.10 4.54 -6.22
CA LEU A 77 -0.43 4.43 -4.79
C LEU A 77 -1.87 4.86 -4.53
N PHE A 78 -2.28 6.01 -5.05
CA PHE A 78 -3.63 6.54 -4.89
C PHE A 78 -4.70 5.57 -5.44
N ALA A 79 -4.54 5.12 -6.68
CA ALA A 79 -5.42 4.15 -7.31
C ALA A 79 -5.46 2.81 -6.54
N SER A 80 -4.33 2.39 -5.97
CA SER A 80 -4.24 1.12 -5.24
C SER A 80 -5.13 1.06 -4.00
N TYR A 81 -5.40 2.19 -3.32
CA TYR A 81 -6.31 2.18 -2.17
C TYR A 81 -7.73 1.78 -2.57
N LEU A 82 -8.17 2.24 -3.74
CA LEU A 82 -9.51 1.96 -4.26
C LEU A 82 -9.71 0.48 -4.53
N THR A 83 -8.66 -0.28 -4.85
CA THR A 83 -8.73 -1.73 -5.13
C THR A 83 -8.33 -2.60 -3.95
N THR A 84 -7.42 -2.12 -3.09
CA THR A 84 -6.77 -2.92 -2.05
C THR A 84 -7.37 -2.71 -0.68
N SER A 85 -7.62 -1.45 -0.29
CA SER A 85 -7.94 -1.09 1.08
C SER A 85 -9.43 -0.83 1.29
N TYR A 86 -10.13 -0.42 0.24
CA TYR A 86 -11.53 -0.01 0.32
C TYR A 86 -12.42 -0.83 -0.61
N THR A 87 -13.69 -0.94 -0.22
CA THR A 87 -14.77 -1.39 -1.08
C THR A 87 -15.84 -0.32 -1.11
N LEU A 88 -16.53 -0.20 -2.24
CA LEU A 88 -17.71 0.65 -2.32
C LEU A 88 -18.86 -0.07 -1.63
N LEU A 89 -19.61 0.66 -0.80
CA LEU A 89 -20.88 0.16 -0.28
C LEU A 89 -21.87 0.00 -1.43
N GLU A 90 -22.31 -1.24 -1.66
CA GLU A 90 -23.46 -1.49 -2.52
C GLU A 90 -24.68 -0.78 -1.91
N THR A 91 -25.13 0.25 -2.61
CA THR A 91 -26.35 0.98 -2.29
C THR A 91 -27.31 0.73 -3.44
N PRO A 92 -28.48 0.12 -3.20
CA PRO A 92 -29.40 -0.32 -4.27
C PRO A 92 -29.83 0.78 -5.26
N ASN A 93 -29.68 2.05 -4.87
CA ASN A 93 -30.14 3.20 -5.63
C ASN A 93 -29.01 4.12 -6.12
N LEU A 94 -27.75 3.68 -6.08
CA LEU A 94 -26.63 4.44 -6.63
C LEU A 94 -26.65 4.31 -8.16
N GLN A 95 -27.67 4.88 -8.80
CA GLN A 95 -27.66 5.15 -10.23
C GLN A 95 -26.54 6.16 -10.45
N TYR A 96 -25.39 5.67 -10.89
CA TYR A 96 -24.27 6.52 -11.25
C TYR A 96 -24.68 7.37 -12.46
N ARG A 97 -25.25 8.55 -12.20
CA ARG A 97 -25.49 9.56 -13.22
C ARG A 97 -24.24 10.41 -13.31
N SER A 98 -23.40 10.10 -14.28
CA SER A 98 -22.28 10.97 -14.61
C SER A 98 -22.84 12.24 -15.24
N ARG A 99 -22.75 13.36 -14.54
CA ARG A 99 -23.10 14.68 -15.12
C ARG A 99 -22.07 15.09 -16.19
N THR A 100 -20.92 14.43 -16.20
CA THR A 100 -19.73 14.73 -16.99
C THR A 100 -19.37 13.64 -18.01
N GLY A 101 -20.17 12.58 -18.13
CA GLY A 101 -20.04 11.54 -19.15
C GLY A 101 -19.02 10.43 -18.89
N CYS A 102 -18.12 10.53 -17.89
CA CYS A 102 -17.17 9.46 -17.58
C CYS A 102 -17.78 8.39 -16.64
N TYR A 103 -17.70 7.12 -17.03
CA TYR A 103 -18.22 5.95 -16.31
C TYR A 103 -17.12 4.95 -15.88
N CYS A 104 -15.85 5.35 -15.97
CA CYS A 104 -14.74 4.47 -15.61
C CYS A 104 -14.78 4.09 -14.11
N THR A 105 -14.21 2.93 -13.77
CA THR A 105 -14.18 2.42 -12.39
C THR A 105 -13.49 3.38 -11.42
N PHE A 106 -12.49 4.12 -11.87
CA PHE A 106 -11.79 5.13 -11.05
C PHE A 106 -12.74 6.26 -10.63
N CYS A 107 -13.34 6.96 -11.60
CA CYS A 107 -14.26 8.07 -11.36
C CYS A 107 -15.47 7.63 -10.55
N ALA A 108 -16.01 6.43 -10.84
CA ALA A 108 -17.12 5.86 -10.10
C ALA A 108 -16.83 5.72 -8.60
N ARG A 109 -15.66 5.17 -8.26
CA ARG A 109 -15.22 5.01 -6.87
C ARG A 109 -14.89 6.35 -6.22
N LEU A 110 -14.25 7.26 -6.95
CA LEU A 110 -13.79 8.53 -6.39
C LEU A 110 -14.94 9.50 -6.09
N ARG A 111 -15.96 9.59 -6.97
CA ARG A 111 -17.17 10.39 -6.69
C ARG A 111 -17.97 9.83 -5.51
N SER A 112 -17.84 8.53 -5.27
CA SER A 112 -18.48 7.84 -4.15
C SER A 112 -17.52 7.63 -2.98
N ALA A 113 -16.46 8.45 -2.86
CA ALA A 113 -15.42 8.26 -1.85
C ALA A 113 -15.96 8.28 -0.41
N SER A 114 -17.00 9.07 -0.14
CA SER A 114 -17.68 9.12 1.16
C SER A 114 -18.40 7.81 1.54
N LEU A 115 -18.62 6.92 0.57
CA LEU A 115 -19.24 5.61 0.73
C LEU A 115 -18.22 4.46 0.72
N LEU A 116 -16.92 4.78 0.67
CA LEU A 116 -15.87 3.78 0.77
C LEU A 116 -15.79 3.23 2.20
N LYS A 117 -15.89 1.91 2.33
CA LYS A 117 -15.63 1.21 3.59
C LYS A 117 -14.29 0.50 3.51
N VAL A 118 -13.54 0.57 4.62
CA VAL A 118 -12.31 -0.21 4.79
C VAL A 118 -12.67 -1.69 4.74
N ARG A 119 -11.97 -2.45 3.90
CA ARG A 119 -12.11 -3.91 3.82
C ARG A 119 -11.73 -4.56 5.15
N GLN A 120 -12.38 -5.66 5.47
CA GLN A 120 -12.04 -6.48 6.64
C GLN A 120 -11.33 -7.73 6.15
N PRO A 121 -10.00 -7.85 6.37
CA PRO A 121 -9.27 -9.03 5.94
C PRO A 121 -9.82 -10.29 6.59
N ASP A 122 -10.05 -11.33 5.78
CA ASP A 122 -10.46 -12.66 6.23
C ASP A 122 -9.25 -13.59 6.46
N LYS A 123 -9.52 -14.86 6.74
CA LYS A 123 -8.47 -15.89 6.91
C LYS A 123 -7.63 -16.07 5.64
N LYS A 124 -8.22 -15.90 4.45
CA LYS A 124 -7.51 -16.03 3.17
C LYS A 124 -6.54 -14.88 2.97
N ALA A 125 -6.93 -13.65 3.35
CA ALA A 125 -6.05 -12.49 3.36
C ALA A 125 -4.86 -12.68 4.32
N GLN A 126 -5.09 -13.27 5.49
CA GLN A 126 -4.01 -13.62 6.44
C GLN A 126 -3.04 -14.65 5.85
N GLY A 127 -3.56 -15.69 5.20
CA GLY A 127 -2.74 -16.67 4.46
C GLY A 127 -1.86 -16.01 3.39
N ARG A 128 -2.44 -15.13 2.57
CA ARG A 128 -1.70 -14.35 1.56
C ARG A 128 -0.61 -13.46 2.17
N ALA A 129 -0.87 -12.82 3.31
CA ALA A 129 0.14 -12.02 4.00
C ALA A 129 1.31 -12.88 4.49
N ARG A 130 1.04 -14.10 4.97
CA ARG A 130 2.08 -15.07 5.33
C ARG A 130 2.87 -15.53 4.10
N GLU A 131 2.22 -15.82 2.99
CA GLU A 131 2.87 -16.15 1.72
C GLU A 131 3.78 -15.01 1.24
N MET A 132 3.32 -13.75 1.34
CA MET A 132 4.15 -12.57 1.03
C MET A 132 5.40 -12.50 1.91
N LYS A 133 5.27 -12.72 3.23
CA LYS A 133 6.43 -12.78 4.15
C LYS A 133 7.40 -13.89 3.76
N GLN A 134 6.89 -15.08 3.45
CA GLN A 134 7.70 -16.22 3.02
C GLN A 134 8.48 -15.91 1.73
N LEU A 135 7.81 -15.35 0.72
CA LEU A 135 8.44 -14.96 -0.55
C LEU A 135 9.49 -13.87 -0.32
N TYR A 136 9.21 -12.89 0.53
CA TYR A 136 10.15 -11.83 0.85
C TYR A 136 11.41 -12.36 1.52
N VAL A 137 11.28 -13.16 2.60
CA VAL A 137 12.44 -13.74 3.31
C VAL A 137 13.25 -14.68 2.41
N SER A 138 12.59 -15.51 1.60
CA SER A 138 13.25 -16.41 0.66
C SER A 138 14.05 -15.63 -0.41
N GLY A 139 13.45 -14.57 -0.97
CA GLY A 139 14.12 -13.69 -1.92
C GLY A 139 15.31 -12.96 -1.32
N LEU A 140 15.15 -12.42 -0.11
CA LEU A 140 16.22 -11.73 0.62
C LEU A 140 17.37 -12.67 0.95
N ALA A 141 17.07 -13.88 1.44
CA ALA A 141 18.08 -14.92 1.70
C ALA A 141 18.89 -15.30 0.46
N THR A 142 18.23 -15.37 -0.70
CA THR A 142 18.91 -15.65 -1.97
C THR A 142 19.85 -14.51 -2.36
N GLU A 143 19.40 -13.26 -2.26
CA GLU A 143 20.19 -12.07 -2.60
C GLU A 143 21.39 -11.87 -1.68
N THR A 144 21.24 -12.13 -0.38
CA THR A 144 22.35 -12.06 0.59
C THR A 144 23.26 -13.30 0.53
N GLY A 145 23.10 -14.15 -0.50
CA GLY A 145 23.92 -15.33 -0.73
C GLY A 145 23.77 -16.43 0.31
N ALA A 146 22.67 -16.44 1.07
CA ALA A 146 22.38 -17.32 2.20
C ALA A 146 21.04 -18.06 2.04
N PRO A 147 20.82 -18.83 0.94
CA PRO A 147 19.56 -19.51 0.69
C PRO A 147 19.20 -20.46 1.85
N LEU A 148 17.93 -20.43 2.25
CA LEU A 148 17.43 -21.19 3.41
C LEU A 148 16.69 -22.44 2.96
N ALA A 149 16.92 -23.55 3.67
CA ALA A 149 16.05 -24.71 3.59
C ALA A 149 14.66 -24.38 4.15
N TYR A 150 13.63 -25.12 3.72
CA TYR A 150 12.24 -24.88 4.14
C TYR A 150 12.06 -24.83 5.66
N ALA A 151 12.69 -25.74 6.41
CA ALA A 151 12.61 -25.76 7.88
C ALA A 151 13.23 -24.52 8.54
N ALA A 152 14.33 -23.98 7.99
CA ALA A 152 14.96 -22.77 8.48
C ALA A 152 14.11 -21.52 8.17
N LEU A 153 13.54 -21.46 6.96
CA LEU A 153 12.60 -20.42 6.56
C LEU A 153 11.35 -20.40 7.46
N ALA A 154 10.76 -21.56 7.74
CA ALA A 154 9.64 -21.68 8.66
C ALA A 154 10.01 -21.20 10.07
N GLY A 155 11.20 -21.56 10.56
CA GLY A 155 11.71 -21.09 11.86
C GLY A 155 11.78 -19.56 11.96
N ILE A 156 12.26 -18.88 10.91
CA ILE A 156 12.29 -17.40 10.88
C ILE A 156 10.86 -16.82 10.85
N LEU A 157 9.96 -17.40 10.07
CA LEU A 157 8.58 -16.91 9.95
C LEU A 157 7.75 -17.09 11.24
N ASP A 158 8.10 -18.09 12.04
CA ASP A 158 7.40 -18.42 13.28
C ASP A 158 8.09 -17.85 14.54
N ASP A 159 9.22 -17.15 14.39
CA ASP A 159 9.92 -16.46 15.47
C ASP A 159 9.11 -15.23 15.96
N PRO A 160 8.62 -15.22 17.22
CA PRO A 160 7.88 -14.08 17.78
C PRO A 160 8.68 -12.77 17.79
N GLY A 161 10.01 -12.84 17.93
CA GLY A 161 10.90 -11.68 17.91
C GLY A 161 10.98 -11.01 16.53
N LEU A 162 10.71 -11.77 15.47
CA LEU A 162 10.74 -11.28 14.08
C LEU A 162 9.36 -10.95 13.52
N ALA A 163 8.26 -11.20 14.26
CA ALA A 163 6.91 -10.96 13.77
C ALA A 163 6.68 -9.51 13.29
N MET A 164 7.14 -8.52 14.06
CA MET A 164 7.04 -7.10 13.69
C MET A 164 8.00 -6.72 12.56
N PRO A 165 9.31 -7.06 12.62
CA PRO A 165 10.24 -6.87 11.49
C PRO A 165 9.73 -7.44 10.17
N LEU A 166 9.27 -8.70 10.16
CA LEU A 166 8.72 -9.36 8.97
C LEU A 166 7.56 -8.57 8.38
N SER A 167 6.66 -8.03 9.22
CA SER A 167 5.50 -7.28 8.76
C SER A 167 5.90 -5.93 8.17
N TYR A 168 6.83 -5.19 8.80
CA TYR A 168 7.34 -3.92 8.29
C TYR A 168 8.09 -4.08 6.97
N ALA A 169 9.05 -5.00 6.93
CA ALA A 169 9.90 -5.19 5.75
C ALA A 169 9.07 -5.73 4.57
N THR A 170 8.19 -6.71 4.81
CA THR A 170 7.30 -7.20 3.75
C THR A 170 6.35 -6.09 3.28
N TYR A 171 5.78 -5.29 4.19
CA TYR A 171 4.95 -4.14 3.78
C TYR A 171 5.74 -3.11 2.96
N GLY A 172 6.98 -2.81 3.35
CA GLY A 172 7.87 -1.92 2.59
C GLY A 172 8.13 -2.41 1.17
N ARG A 173 8.41 -3.71 1.01
CA ARG A 173 8.58 -4.32 -0.31
C ARG A 173 7.30 -4.22 -1.14
N GLU A 174 6.16 -4.52 -0.56
CA GLU A 174 4.87 -4.42 -1.25
C GLU A 174 4.49 -2.96 -1.53
N LEU A 175 4.95 -2.00 -0.73
CA LEU A 175 4.75 -0.58 -0.97
C LEU A 175 5.52 -0.09 -2.21
N LEU A 176 6.78 -0.51 -2.38
CA LEU A 176 7.55 -0.28 -3.60
C LEU A 176 6.86 -0.89 -4.83
N ARG A 177 6.33 -2.11 -4.71
CA ARG A 177 5.56 -2.73 -5.80
C ARG A 177 4.27 -1.97 -6.10
N ARG A 178 3.59 -1.46 -5.07
CA ARG A 178 2.36 -0.66 -5.20
C ARG A 178 2.57 0.68 -5.87
N SER A 179 3.74 1.32 -5.70
CA SER A 179 4.07 2.54 -6.45
C SER A 179 4.22 2.28 -7.95
N GLN A 180 4.33 1.01 -8.36
CA GLN A 180 4.30 0.59 -9.76
C GLN A 180 2.99 -0.12 -10.13
N PHE A 181 2.01 -0.11 -9.23
CA PHE A 181 0.75 -0.85 -9.36
C PHE A 181 0.96 -2.35 -9.66
N ALA A 182 2.02 -2.95 -9.10
CA ALA A 182 2.40 -4.35 -9.27
C ALA A 182 2.07 -5.23 -8.03
N SER A 183 1.30 -4.69 -7.09
CA SER A 183 0.81 -5.43 -5.92
C SER A 183 -0.52 -4.84 -5.42
N GLN A 184 -1.52 -5.69 -5.24
CA GLN A 184 -2.85 -5.31 -4.73
C GLN A 184 -3.46 -6.41 -3.88
N GLY A 185 -4.47 -6.04 -3.09
CA GLY A 185 -5.34 -6.97 -2.38
C GLY A 185 -5.12 -7.06 -0.87
N GLU A 186 -6.03 -7.77 -0.22
CA GLU A 186 -6.22 -7.68 1.23
C GLU A 186 -5.04 -8.22 2.07
N GLY A 187 -4.13 -9.01 1.49
CA GLY A 187 -2.89 -9.42 2.16
C GLY A 187 -2.03 -8.22 2.57
N ILE A 188 -1.94 -7.19 1.73
CA ILE A 188 -1.25 -5.93 2.07
C ILE A 188 -1.95 -5.22 3.24
N LEU A 189 -3.29 -5.28 3.29
CA LEU A 189 -4.05 -4.67 4.38
C LEU A 189 -3.81 -5.40 5.71
N VAL A 190 -3.59 -6.72 5.68
CA VAL A 190 -3.15 -7.47 6.87
C VAL A 190 -1.79 -6.97 7.33
N LEU A 191 -0.79 -6.92 6.44
CA LEU A 191 0.55 -6.41 6.77
C LEU A 191 0.50 -5.00 7.38
N TRP A 192 -0.29 -4.11 6.77
CA TRP A 192 -0.52 -2.77 7.30
C TRP A 192 -1.11 -2.79 8.70
N ARG A 193 -2.13 -3.62 8.97
CA ARG A 193 -2.75 -3.71 10.30
C ARG A 193 -1.79 -4.30 11.34
N GLU A 194 -0.95 -5.26 10.98
CA GLU A 194 0.04 -5.84 11.88
C GLU A 194 1.04 -4.78 12.40
N ILE A 195 1.43 -3.82 11.54
CA ILE A 195 2.36 -2.74 11.94
C ILE A 195 1.66 -1.54 12.58
N SER A 196 0.46 -1.18 12.10
CA SER A 196 -0.18 0.08 12.47
C SER A 196 -1.26 -0.05 13.54
N TRP A 197 -1.79 -1.25 13.79
CA TRP A 197 -2.89 -1.46 14.74
C TRP A 197 -2.42 -2.18 16.01
N GLU A 198 -3.16 -1.96 17.08
CA GLU A 198 -3.06 -2.65 18.35
C GLU A 198 -4.47 -2.79 18.95
N LYS A 199 -4.85 -3.99 19.39
CA LYS A 199 -6.18 -4.26 19.99
C LYS A 199 -7.36 -3.74 19.15
N GLY A 200 -7.28 -3.92 17.83
CA GLY A 200 -8.36 -3.58 16.88
C GLY A 200 -8.49 -2.09 16.54
N LYS A 201 -7.56 -1.24 16.99
CA LYS A 201 -7.52 0.20 16.64
C LYS A 201 -6.14 0.61 16.13
N LEU A 202 -6.08 1.70 15.38
CA LEU A 202 -4.81 2.31 15.00
C LEU A 202 -4.01 2.69 16.26
N ARG A 203 -2.72 2.38 16.29
CA ARG A 203 -1.80 2.79 17.36
C ARG A 203 -1.77 4.32 17.44
N LYS A 204 -1.86 4.85 18.65
CA LYS A 204 -1.84 6.31 18.87
C LYS A 204 -0.50 6.88 18.41
N GLY A 205 -0.54 7.90 17.55
CA GLY A 205 0.67 8.54 17.02
C GLY A 205 1.44 7.70 16.00
N PHE A 206 0.86 6.61 15.50
CA PHE A 206 1.51 5.79 14.48
C PHE A 206 1.83 6.62 13.24
N THR A 207 3.10 6.56 12.83
CA THR A 207 3.58 7.13 11.58
C THR A 207 4.40 6.06 10.88
N LEU A 208 4.10 5.82 9.61
CA LEU A 208 4.90 4.93 8.78
C LEU A 208 6.27 5.58 8.54
N SER A 209 7.36 4.84 8.78
CA SER A 209 8.72 5.35 8.64
C SER A 209 9.57 4.42 7.76
N ALA A 210 10.39 5.02 6.89
CA ALA A 210 11.39 4.30 6.11
C ALA A 210 12.45 3.66 7.02
N ASP A 211 12.89 4.34 8.08
CA ASP A 211 13.86 3.83 9.05
C ASP A 211 13.37 2.52 9.69
N ALA A 212 12.09 2.47 10.06
CA ALA A 212 11.50 1.25 10.64
C ALA A 212 11.53 0.08 9.65
N MET A 213 11.37 0.33 8.35
CA MET A 213 11.46 -0.71 7.31
C MET A 213 12.91 -1.16 7.09
N LEU A 214 13.86 -0.22 7.05
CA LEU A 214 15.29 -0.50 6.89
C LEU A 214 15.83 -1.31 8.07
N GLN A 215 15.52 -0.89 9.31
CA GLN A 215 15.90 -1.63 10.52
C GLN A 215 15.27 -3.02 10.57
N SER A 216 14.01 -3.14 10.12
CA SER A 216 13.33 -4.43 10.05
C SER A 216 13.97 -5.37 9.03
N GLU A 217 14.36 -4.87 7.86
CA GLU A 217 15.10 -5.66 6.87
C GLU A 217 16.46 -6.11 7.43
N ALA A 218 17.21 -5.21 8.07
CA ALA A 218 18.49 -5.54 8.69
C ALA A 218 18.37 -6.66 9.74
N ALA A 219 17.35 -6.60 10.61
CA ALA A 219 17.08 -7.66 11.59
C ALA A 219 16.78 -9.02 10.93
N ILE A 220 16.06 -9.02 9.80
CA ILE A 220 15.78 -10.26 9.04
C ILE A 220 17.07 -10.80 8.40
N ILE A 221 17.92 -9.93 7.82
CA ILE A 221 19.22 -10.33 7.26
C ILE A 221 20.11 -10.95 8.34
N GLU A 222 20.16 -10.36 9.53
CA GLU A 222 20.89 -10.90 10.68
C GLU A 222 20.36 -12.28 11.08
N ALA A 223 19.04 -12.46 11.14
CA ALA A 223 18.43 -13.76 11.43
C ALA A 223 18.75 -14.82 10.36
N ILE A 224 18.70 -14.45 9.08
CA ILE A 224 19.06 -15.33 7.95
C ILE A 224 20.53 -15.78 8.07
N THR A 225 21.44 -14.83 8.27
CA THR A 225 22.89 -15.10 8.33
C THR A 225 23.26 -15.94 9.56
N THR A 226 22.66 -15.66 10.71
CA THR A 226 22.86 -16.41 11.96
C THR A 226 22.37 -17.85 11.82
N THR A 227 21.16 -18.03 11.26
CA THR A 227 20.58 -19.37 11.02
C THR A 227 21.46 -20.21 10.10
N ARG A 228 22.06 -19.61 9.06
CA ARG A 228 22.99 -20.31 8.15
C ARG A 228 24.26 -20.80 8.84
N GLN A 229 24.78 -20.04 9.82
CA GLN A 229 25.99 -20.39 10.56
C GLN A 229 25.77 -21.52 11.59
N GLY A 230 24.55 -22.04 11.73
CA GLY A 230 24.22 -23.09 12.69
C GLY A 230 24.22 -22.64 14.15
N LYS A 231 24.37 -21.33 14.41
CA LYS A 231 24.15 -20.73 15.72
C LYS A 231 22.64 -20.46 15.84
N ARG A 232 21.90 -21.32 16.55
CA ARG A 232 20.54 -20.96 16.94
C ARG A 232 20.61 -19.99 18.13
N ILE A 233 19.84 -18.90 18.04
CA ILE A 233 19.46 -18.00 19.14
C ILE A 233 18.47 -18.73 20.04
#